data_AF-A0A349B0N8-F1
#
_entry.id   AF-A0A349B0N8-F1
#
_cell.length_a   1.000
_cell.length_b   1.000
_cell.length_c   1.000
_cell.angle_alpha   90.00
_cell.angle_beta   90.00
_cell.angle_gamma   90.00
#
_symmetry.space_group_name_H-M   'P 1'
#
loop_
_entity.id
_entity.type
_entity.pdbx_description
1 polymer ?
#
loop_
_entity_poly.entity_id
_entity_poly.type
_entity_poly.pdbx_seq_one_letter_code
_entity_poly.pdbx_strand_id
1 'polypeptide(L)'
;AVIDEHLVDLAHATDDAVDAARARVAEVTTVIDRLDAAAPELTALLDKVRGTDDQAADLRRQVELLGGVRVPGEVASVASRRAEAERTVSEATEAEGGAVRALDEARTARQALGDAARLQAQLDAWAALESLAGRVANGAQMVADREAAIAPLADQLRSAQEEVGDAERALEQARVAHAAVDLARHLHPGDDCPVCGGEVKELPARPAGALDDASARHRTAVDAARRAEQAWQEADRELTALRAKLEERRAELARAEVATAGAAPAEELRAALAAMVEADAAVERAQQADRAARQRAAEARQALEAATRAEAAARNDLLAARDRVAAYGPPPTGEDLAADWDALAGWAEQQA
;
A
#
# COMPACT_ATOMS: atom_id res chain seq x y z
N ALA A 1 44.75 -17.72 124.31
CA ALA A 1 43.82 -16.79 123.66
C ALA A 1 42.76 -17.56 122.85
N VAL A 2 43.14 -18.40 121.87
CA VAL A 2 42.18 -19.23 121.10
C VAL A 2 41.45 -20.29 121.96
N ILE A 3 42.03 -20.72 123.09
CA ILE A 3 41.44 -21.77 123.95
C ILE A 3 40.26 -21.25 124.80
N ASP A 4 40.25 -19.99 125.25
CA ASP A 4 39.15 -19.46 126.08
C ASP A 4 37.91 -19.09 125.25
N GLU A 5 38.09 -18.66 124.00
CA GLU A 5 36.99 -18.36 123.07
C GLU A 5 36.27 -19.64 122.65
N HIS A 6 37.00 -20.75 122.47
CA HIS A 6 36.45 -22.09 122.21
C HIS A 6 35.72 -22.70 123.42
N LEU A 7 36.00 -22.25 124.65
CA LEU A 7 35.32 -22.75 125.87
C LEU A 7 33.99 -22.00 126.15
N VAL A 8 33.87 -20.73 125.75
CA VAL A 8 32.61 -19.97 125.84
C VAL A 8 31.58 -20.47 124.82
N ASP A 9 31.99 -20.81 123.60
CA ASP A 9 31.11 -21.45 122.60
C ASP A 9 30.63 -22.85 123.02
N LEU A 10 31.32 -23.51 123.97
CA LEU A 10 30.93 -24.79 124.55
C LEU A 10 30.11 -24.65 125.86
N ALA A 11 29.88 -23.43 126.39
CA ALA A 11 29.13 -23.22 127.64
C ALA A 11 27.64 -23.59 127.53
N HIS A 12 27.11 -23.72 126.31
CA HIS A 12 25.76 -24.20 126.02
C HIS A 12 25.75 -25.62 125.42
N ALA A 13 26.91 -26.29 125.36
CA ALA A 13 27.02 -27.72 125.01
C ALA A 13 26.72 -28.59 126.24
N THR A 14 25.53 -28.42 126.81
CA THR A 14 25.00 -29.37 127.79
C THR A 14 24.77 -30.72 127.09
N ASP A 15 24.79 -31.83 127.85
CA ASP A 15 24.49 -33.15 127.29
C ASP A 15 23.13 -33.15 126.56
N ASP A 16 22.13 -32.41 127.06
CA ASP A 16 20.84 -32.20 126.38
C ASP A 16 20.96 -31.44 125.04
N ALA A 17 21.86 -30.47 124.92
CA ALA A 17 22.09 -29.74 123.67
C ALA A 17 22.86 -30.60 122.65
N VAL A 18 23.77 -31.45 123.12
CA VAL A 18 24.47 -32.45 122.30
C VAL A 18 23.51 -33.54 121.83
N ASP A 19 22.60 -34.02 122.68
CA ASP A 19 21.60 -35.01 122.31
C ASP A 19 20.50 -34.44 121.41
N ALA A 20 20.09 -33.18 121.61
CA ALA A 20 19.22 -32.46 120.68
C ALA A 20 19.91 -32.22 119.32
N ALA A 21 21.19 -31.86 119.32
CA ALA A 21 21.97 -31.73 118.09
C ALA A 21 22.18 -33.09 117.39
N ARG A 22 22.41 -34.19 118.13
CA ARG A 22 22.48 -35.56 117.58
C ARG A 22 21.15 -36.03 117.03
N ALA A 23 20.04 -35.77 117.74
CA ALA A 23 18.70 -36.06 117.25
C ALA A 23 18.40 -35.27 115.98
N ARG A 24 18.80 -33.99 115.95
CA ARG A 24 18.68 -33.14 114.76
C ARG A 24 19.55 -33.61 113.61
N VAL A 25 20.79 -34.03 113.88
CA VAL A 25 21.68 -34.64 112.88
C VAL A 25 21.07 -35.95 112.39
N ALA A 26 20.55 -36.83 113.25
CA ALA A 26 19.91 -38.07 112.84
C ALA A 26 18.64 -37.82 112.01
N GLU A 27 17.84 -36.82 112.37
CA GLU A 27 16.66 -36.40 111.61
C GLU A 27 17.05 -35.84 110.24
N VAL A 28 18.07 -34.97 110.19
CA VAL A 28 18.64 -34.43 108.94
C VAL A 28 19.27 -35.53 108.10
N THR A 29 20.01 -36.48 108.68
CA THR A 29 20.58 -37.64 107.98
C THR A 29 19.48 -38.54 107.43
N THR A 30 18.41 -38.78 108.19
CA THR A 30 17.24 -39.55 107.69
C THR A 30 16.56 -38.84 106.52
N VAL A 31 16.50 -37.50 106.55
CA VAL A 31 16.00 -36.70 105.43
C VAL A 31 16.96 -36.76 104.24
N ILE A 32 18.26 -36.69 104.45
CA ILE A 32 19.31 -36.82 103.41
C ILE A 32 19.23 -38.21 102.77
N ASP A 33 19.17 -39.29 103.54
CA ASP A 33 19.07 -40.66 103.04
C ASP A 33 17.79 -40.88 102.21
N ARG A 34 16.66 -40.28 102.63
CA ARG A 34 15.41 -40.30 101.84
C ARG A 34 15.54 -39.47 100.57
N LEU A 35 16.26 -38.35 100.62
CA LEU A 35 16.52 -37.51 99.44
C LEU A 35 17.44 -38.25 98.45
N ASP A 36 18.51 -38.88 98.93
CA ASP A 36 19.48 -39.65 98.14
C ASP A 36 18.85 -40.91 97.54
N ALA A 37 17.94 -41.58 98.27
CA ALA A 37 17.17 -42.70 97.74
C ALA A 37 16.15 -42.28 96.67
N ALA A 38 15.56 -41.07 96.77
CA ALA A 38 14.58 -40.55 95.83
C ALA A 38 15.20 -39.82 94.62
N ALA A 39 16.44 -39.32 94.74
CA ALA A 39 17.11 -38.55 93.69
C ALA A 39 17.27 -39.30 92.33
N PRO A 40 17.56 -40.62 92.28
CA PRO A 40 17.62 -41.38 91.03
C PRO A 40 16.26 -41.48 90.33
N GLU A 41 15.18 -41.67 91.10
CA GLU A 41 13.81 -41.75 90.57
C GLU A 41 13.36 -40.38 90.04
N LEU A 42 13.67 -39.30 90.77
CA LEU A 42 13.41 -37.93 90.33
C LEU A 42 14.16 -37.60 89.02
N THR A 43 15.43 -38.03 88.92
CA THR A 43 16.26 -37.85 87.71
C THR A 43 15.67 -38.62 86.52
N ALA A 44 15.28 -39.88 86.72
CA ALA A 44 14.65 -40.69 85.67
C ALA A 44 13.31 -40.10 85.19
N LEU A 45 12.51 -39.54 86.11
CA LEU A 45 11.27 -38.84 85.76
C LEU A 45 11.55 -37.54 84.99
N LEU A 46 12.56 -36.76 85.38
CA LEU A 46 12.96 -35.54 84.67
C LEU A 46 13.48 -35.84 83.26
N ASP A 47 14.29 -36.88 83.09
CA ASP A 47 14.77 -37.32 81.77
C ASP A 47 13.62 -37.84 80.91
N LYS A 48 12.63 -38.51 81.52
CA LYS A 48 11.40 -38.91 80.82
C LYS A 48 10.59 -37.69 80.37
N VAL A 49 10.41 -36.68 81.24
CA VAL A 49 9.73 -35.43 80.87
C VAL A 49 10.44 -34.75 79.71
N ARG A 50 11.78 -34.59 79.79
CA ARG A 50 12.58 -34.02 78.68
C ARG A 50 12.44 -34.82 77.40
N GLY A 51 12.53 -36.14 77.46
CA GLY A 51 12.33 -37.00 76.29
C GLY A 51 10.93 -36.87 75.68
N THR A 52 9.90 -36.71 76.52
CA THR A 52 8.52 -36.50 76.06
C THR A 52 8.32 -35.09 75.48
N ASP A 53 8.96 -34.07 76.05
CA ASP A 53 8.94 -32.70 75.54
C ASP A 53 9.68 -32.59 74.21
N ASP A 54 10.83 -33.25 74.06
CA ASP A 54 11.58 -33.34 72.81
C ASP A 54 10.76 -34.05 71.73
N GLN A 55 10.08 -35.15 72.07
CA GLN A 55 9.14 -35.84 71.18
C GLN A 55 7.94 -34.95 70.80
N ALA A 56 7.35 -34.23 71.75
CA ALA A 56 6.23 -33.34 71.48
C ALA A 56 6.67 -32.15 70.61
N ALA A 57 7.87 -31.61 70.82
CA ALA A 57 8.44 -30.58 69.98
C ALA A 57 8.72 -31.08 68.56
N ASP A 58 9.16 -32.34 68.41
CA ASP A 58 9.38 -32.97 67.12
C ASP A 58 8.08 -33.21 66.35
N LEU A 59 7.06 -33.76 67.02
CA LEU A 59 5.72 -33.93 66.44
C LEU A 59 5.08 -32.59 66.04
N ARG A 60 5.27 -31.52 66.83
CA ARG A 60 4.78 -30.18 66.45
C ARG A 60 5.49 -29.66 65.21
N ARG A 61 6.82 -29.82 65.12
CA ARG A 61 7.58 -29.46 63.90
C ARG A 61 7.11 -30.27 62.69
N GLN A 62 6.84 -31.55 62.89
CA GLN A 62 6.31 -32.43 61.84
C GLN A 62 4.95 -31.93 61.34
N VAL A 63 3.99 -31.65 62.23
CA VAL A 63 2.67 -31.12 61.86
C VAL A 63 2.78 -29.77 61.17
N GLU A 64 3.69 -28.90 61.61
CA GLU A 64 3.92 -27.61 60.97
C GLU A 64 4.49 -27.75 59.55
N LEU A 65 5.49 -28.63 59.36
CA LEU A 65 6.08 -28.91 58.06
C LEU A 65 5.06 -29.52 57.10
N LEU A 66 4.30 -30.52 57.53
CA LEU A 66 3.29 -31.20 56.72
C LEU A 66 2.11 -30.27 56.43
N GLY A 67 1.61 -29.52 57.42
CA GLY A 67 0.53 -28.56 57.24
C GLY A 67 0.88 -27.37 56.33
N GLY A 68 2.18 -27.11 56.13
CA GLY A 68 2.71 -26.13 55.18
C GLY A 68 2.74 -26.59 53.73
N VAL A 69 2.51 -27.87 53.45
CA VAL A 69 2.42 -28.43 52.09
C VAL A 69 0.98 -28.25 51.58
N ARG A 70 0.79 -27.28 50.68
CA ARG A 70 -0.51 -27.02 50.02
C ARG A 70 -0.30 -26.78 48.54
N VAL A 71 -1.27 -27.21 47.74
CA VAL A 71 -1.30 -26.95 46.29
C VAL A 71 -1.46 -25.44 46.07
N PRO A 72 -0.49 -24.77 45.40
CA PRO A 72 -0.68 -23.40 44.99
C PRO A 72 -1.84 -23.32 43.99
N GLY A 73 -2.80 -22.43 44.22
CA GLY A 73 -4.01 -22.33 43.38
C GLY A 73 -3.75 -22.04 41.90
N GLU A 74 -2.54 -21.58 41.55
CA GLU A 74 -2.15 -21.29 40.18
C GLU A 74 -1.68 -22.53 39.39
N VAL A 75 -1.37 -23.66 40.03
CA VAL A 75 -0.72 -24.81 39.35
C VAL A 75 -1.54 -25.38 38.19
N ALA A 76 -2.84 -25.64 38.41
CA ALA A 76 -3.72 -26.11 37.34
C ALA A 76 -3.83 -25.10 36.17
N SER A 77 -3.74 -23.80 36.49
CA SER A 77 -3.75 -22.74 35.47
C SER A 77 -2.46 -22.69 34.66
N VAL A 78 -1.31 -23.12 35.20
CA VAL A 78 -0.01 -23.07 34.52
C VAL A 78 0.05 -24.11 33.40
N ALA A 79 -0.31 -25.37 33.68
CA ALA A 79 -0.32 -26.43 32.68
C ALA A 79 -1.32 -26.11 31.55
N SER A 80 -2.52 -25.64 31.90
CA SER A 80 -3.52 -25.21 30.91
C SER A 80 -3.05 -24.03 30.06
N ARG A 81 -2.38 -23.03 30.65
CA ARG A 81 -1.81 -21.89 29.92
C ARG A 81 -0.72 -22.31 28.94
N ARG A 82 0.12 -23.28 29.30
CA ARG A 82 1.14 -23.81 28.38
C ARG A 82 0.50 -24.54 27.21
N ALA A 83 -0.42 -25.47 27.47
CA ALA A 83 -1.10 -26.21 26.42
C ALA A 83 -1.84 -25.27 25.46
N GLU A 84 -2.46 -24.21 25.99
CA GLU A 84 -3.07 -23.15 25.17
C GLU A 84 -2.05 -22.44 24.30
N ALA A 85 -0.93 -21.99 24.89
CA ALA A 85 0.11 -21.28 24.15
C ALA A 85 0.75 -22.16 23.05
N GLU A 86 0.92 -23.47 23.28
CA GLU A 86 1.39 -24.43 22.26
C GLU A 86 0.41 -24.49 21.07
N ARG A 87 -0.90 -24.58 21.35
CA ARG A 87 -1.94 -24.52 20.30
C ARG A 87 -1.90 -23.20 19.52
N THR A 88 -1.83 -22.08 20.23
CA THR A 88 -1.75 -20.74 19.60
C THR A 88 -0.52 -20.62 18.72
N VAL A 89 0.64 -21.15 19.12
CA VAL A 89 1.86 -21.16 18.28
C VAL A 89 1.68 -21.99 17.03
N SER A 90 1.05 -23.16 17.13
CA SER A 90 0.76 -24.02 15.97
C SER A 90 -0.13 -23.30 14.97
N GLU A 91 -1.27 -22.77 15.43
CA GLU A 91 -2.24 -22.03 14.60
C GLU A 91 -1.61 -20.77 13.96
N ALA A 92 -0.83 -20.01 14.74
CA ALA A 92 -0.16 -18.81 14.22
C ALA A 92 0.92 -19.13 13.18
N THR A 93 1.62 -20.26 13.34
CA THR A 93 2.63 -20.72 12.36
C THR A 93 1.98 -21.20 11.07
N GLU A 94 0.85 -21.90 11.15
CA GLU A 94 0.06 -22.28 9.97
C GLU A 94 -0.48 -21.04 9.23
N ALA A 95 -1.00 -20.06 9.98
CA ALA A 95 -1.47 -18.81 9.42
C ALA A 95 -0.34 -17.99 8.76
N GLU A 96 0.85 -17.95 9.38
CA GLU A 96 2.07 -17.36 8.80
C GLU A 96 2.42 -18.03 7.47
N GLY A 97 2.48 -19.37 7.44
CA GLY A 97 2.75 -20.12 6.20
C GLY A 97 1.68 -19.92 5.12
N GLY A 98 0.41 -19.80 5.49
CA GLY A 98 -0.68 -19.47 4.57
C GLY A 98 -0.55 -18.07 3.98
N ALA A 99 -0.21 -17.07 4.80
CA ALA A 99 -0.04 -15.70 4.36
C ALA A 99 1.16 -15.52 3.41
N VAL A 100 2.28 -16.22 3.67
CA VAL A 100 3.44 -16.23 2.76
C VAL A 100 3.06 -16.80 1.39
N ARG A 101 2.38 -17.96 1.34
CA ARG A 101 1.92 -18.54 0.07
C ARG A 101 0.98 -17.61 -0.69
N ALA A 102 0.01 -17.00 0.00
CA ALA A 102 -0.91 -16.05 -0.62
C ALA A 102 -0.19 -14.82 -1.19
N LEU A 103 0.86 -14.33 -0.51
CA LEU A 103 1.69 -13.23 -1.01
C LEU A 103 2.48 -13.63 -2.26
N ASP A 104 3.07 -14.82 -2.27
CA ASP A 104 3.81 -15.30 -3.43
C ASP A 104 2.88 -15.52 -4.63
N GLU A 105 1.71 -16.13 -4.43
CA GLU A 105 0.68 -16.30 -5.46
C GLU A 105 0.22 -14.95 -6.04
N ALA A 106 -0.07 -13.95 -5.17
CA ALA A 106 -0.47 -12.61 -5.61
C ALA A 106 0.63 -11.93 -6.45
N ARG A 107 1.90 -12.06 -6.05
CA ARG A 107 3.04 -11.50 -6.79
C ARG A 107 3.22 -12.18 -8.15
N THR A 108 3.14 -13.50 -8.20
CA THR A 108 3.21 -14.25 -9.45
C THR A 108 2.08 -13.86 -10.40
N ALA A 109 0.85 -13.75 -9.90
CA ALA A 109 -0.29 -13.28 -10.68
C ALA A 109 -0.07 -11.87 -11.22
N ARG A 110 0.42 -10.94 -10.40
CA ARG A 110 0.73 -9.57 -10.82
C ARG A 110 1.84 -9.51 -11.88
N GLN A 111 2.88 -10.34 -11.74
CA GLN A 111 3.98 -10.40 -12.69
C GLN A 111 3.54 -10.97 -14.04
N ALA A 112 2.62 -11.94 -14.05
CA ALA A 112 2.10 -12.55 -15.27
C ALA A 112 1.35 -11.55 -16.18
N LEU A 113 0.81 -10.46 -15.62
CA LEU A 113 0.13 -9.41 -16.38
C LEU A 113 1.08 -8.49 -17.16
N GLY A 114 2.40 -8.56 -16.92
CA GLY A 114 3.39 -7.80 -17.66
C GLY A 114 3.55 -6.34 -17.22
N ASP A 115 3.83 -5.46 -18.19
CA ASP A 115 4.23 -4.06 -17.98
C ASP A 115 3.10 -3.08 -18.35
N ALA A 116 2.66 -2.32 -17.34
CA ALA A 116 1.58 -1.35 -17.47
C ALA A 116 1.97 -0.19 -18.39
N ALA A 117 3.23 0.24 -18.37
CA ALA A 117 3.70 1.35 -19.21
C ALA A 117 3.61 0.98 -20.70
N ARG A 118 3.91 -0.27 -21.04
CA ARG A 118 3.77 -0.79 -22.40
C ARG A 118 2.31 -0.83 -22.85
N LEU A 119 1.40 -1.30 -22.00
CA LEU A 119 -0.04 -1.32 -22.31
C LEU A 119 -0.61 0.09 -22.47
N GLN A 120 -0.20 1.02 -21.61
CA GLN A 120 -0.60 2.42 -21.69
C GLN A 120 -0.12 3.07 -22.99
N ALA A 121 1.14 2.85 -23.38
CA ALA A 121 1.68 3.36 -24.64
C ALA A 121 0.91 2.83 -25.87
N GLN A 122 0.42 1.59 -25.82
CA GLN A 122 -0.45 1.04 -26.87
C GLN A 122 -1.82 1.72 -26.90
N LEU A 123 -2.41 2.03 -25.74
CA LEU A 123 -3.65 2.80 -25.67
C LEU A 123 -3.49 4.22 -26.20
N ASP A 124 -2.38 4.87 -25.87
CA ASP A 124 -2.08 6.22 -26.36
C ASP A 124 -1.91 6.21 -27.88
N ALA A 125 -1.30 5.15 -28.44
CA ALA A 125 -1.21 4.95 -29.88
C ALA A 125 -2.59 4.79 -30.54
N TRP A 126 -3.51 4.04 -29.92
CA TRP A 126 -4.90 3.93 -30.39
C TRP A 126 -5.63 5.28 -30.38
N ALA A 127 -5.48 6.07 -29.31
CA ALA A 127 -6.09 7.40 -29.22
C ALA A 127 -5.50 8.37 -30.26
N ALA A 128 -4.18 8.29 -30.50
CA ALA A 128 -3.51 9.07 -31.54
C ALA A 128 -4.01 8.69 -32.93
N LEU A 129 -4.25 7.40 -33.19
CA LEU A 129 -4.80 6.88 -34.44
C LEU A 129 -6.21 7.44 -34.70
N GLU A 130 -7.11 7.36 -33.71
CA GLU A 130 -8.46 7.90 -33.80
C GLU A 130 -8.45 9.42 -34.06
N SER A 131 -7.59 10.14 -33.34
CA SER A 131 -7.39 11.58 -33.55
C SER A 131 -6.89 11.91 -34.96
N LEU A 132 -5.93 11.13 -35.50
CA LEU A 132 -5.42 11.29 -36.86
C LEU A 132 -6.51 11.00 -37.90
N ALA A 133 -7.30 9.94 -37.72
CA ALA A 133 -8.40 9.61 -38.61
C ALA A 133 -9.43 10.74 -38.67
N GLY A 134 -9.79 11.32 -37.52
CA GLY A 134 -10.65 12.50 -37.46
C GLY A 134 -10.07 13.72 -38.19
N ARG A 135 -8.75 13.99 -38.05
CA ARG A 135 -8.07 15.07 -38.78
C ARG A 135 -8.06 14.84 -40.29
N VAL A 136 -7.87 13.60 -40.74
CA VAL A 136 -7.91 13.24 -42.16
C VAL A 136 -9.33 13.44 -42.72
N ALA A 137 -10.36 13.01 -41.99
CA ALA A 137 -11.75 13.22 -42.40
C ALA A 137 -12.09 14.71 -42.53
N ASN A 138 -11.73 15.52 -41.53
CA ASN A 138 -11.93 16.97 -41.58
C ASN A 138 -11.15 17.63 -42.72
N GLY A 139 -9.89 17.24 -42.93
CA GLY A 139 -9.08 17.74 -44.04
C GLY A 139 -9.66 17.38 -45.41
N ALA A 140 -10.20 16.17 -45.56
CA ALA A 140 -10.90 15.76 -46.78
C ALA A 140 -12.15 16.60 -47.04
N GLN A 141 -12.92 16.93 -46.00
CA GLN A 141 -14.07 17.83 -46.13
C GLN A 141 -13.63 19.24 -46.55
N MET A 142 -12.59 19.81 -45.93
CA MET A 142 -12.08 21.13 -46.29
C MET A 142 -11.60 21.20 -47.75
N VAL A 143 -10.96 20.13 -48.24
CA VAL A 143 -10.56 20.02 -49.65
C VAL A 143 -11.79 20.00 -50.55
N ALA A 144 -12.80 19.18 -50.24
CA ALA A 144 -14.04 19.11 -51.01
C ALA A 144 -14.78 20.46 -51.06
N ASP A 145 -14.88 21.15 -49.93
CA ASP A 145 -15.51 22.47 -49.85
C ASP A 145 -14.76 23.51 -50.70
N ARG A 146 -13.42 23.49 -50.69
CA ARG A 146 -12.61 24.43 -51.48
C ARG A 146 -12.67 24.11 -52.98
N GLU A 147 -12.69 22.83 -53.35
CA GLU A 147 -12.90 22.39 -54.74
C GLU A 147 -14.24 22.90 -55.27
N ALA A 148 -15.31 22.76 -54.50
CA ALA A 148 -16.63 23.29 -54.87
C ALA A 148 -16.62 24.82 -55.02
N ALA A 149 -15.82 25.54 -54.21
CA ALA A 149 -15.71 27.00 -54.29
C ALA A 149 -14.87 27.50 -55.48
N ILE A 150 -14.01 26.68 -56.09
CA ILE A 150 -13.18 27.09 -57.24
C ILE A 150 -13.95 27.08 -58.56
N ALA A 151 -14.90 26.14 -58.74
CA ALA A 151 -15.72 26.07 -59.94
C ALA A 151 -16.37 27.41 -60.35
N PRO A 152 -17.10 28.12 -59.45
CA PRO A 152 -17.68 29.42 -59.82
C PRO A 152 -16.64 30.50 -60.10
N LEU A 153 -15.45 30.45 -59.49
CA LEU A 153 -14.36 31.40 -59.80
C LEU A 153 -13.77 31.15 -61.19
N ALA A 154 -13.65 29.89 -61.60
CA ALA A 154 -13.22 29.52 -62.95
C ALA A 154 -14.24 29.99 -64.00
N ASP A 155 -15.54 29.87 -63.70
CA ASP A 155 -16.62 30.39 -64.55
C ASP A 155 -16.56 31.91 -64.68
N GLN A 156 -16.36 32.63 -63.56
CA GLN A 156 -16.19 34.08 -63.56
C GLN A 156 -14.97 34.54 -64.37
N LEU A 157 -13.84 33.84 -64.24
CA LEU A 157 -12.64 34.14 -65.01
C LEU A 157 -12.89 34.00 -66.51
N ARG A 158 -13.50 32.88 -66.94
CA ARG A 158 -13.85 32.65 -68.35
C ARG A 158 -14.81 33.72 -68.88
N SER A 159 -15.87 34.05 -68.13
CA SER A 159 -16.82 35.10 -68.50
C SER A 159 -16.12 36.46 -68.65
N ALA A 160 -15.23 36.81 -67.74
CA ALA A 160 -14.49 38.07 -67.80
C ALA A 160 -13.50 38.11 -68.97
N GLN A 161 -12.88 36.98 -69.33
CA GLN A 161 -12.02 36.87 -70.51
C GLN A 161 -12.81 37.01 -71.82
N GLU A 162 -14.02 36.45 -71.89
CA GLU A 162 -14.93 36.63 -73.02
C GLU A 162 -15.34 38.11 -73.18
N GLU A 163 -15.67 38.79 -72.09
CA GLU A 163 -15.98 40.24 -72.08
C GLU A 163 -14.80 41.11 -72.55
N VAL A 164 -13.56 40.75 -72.20
CA VAL A 164 -12.36 41.43 -72.73
C VAL A 164 -12.31 41.30 -74.25
N GLY A 165 -12.49 40.08 -74.78
CA GLY A 165 -12.49 39.85 -76.22
C GLY A 165 -13.61 40.61 -76.95
N ASP A 166 -14.80 40.71 -76.36
CA ASP A 166 -15.89 41.55 -76.88
C ASP A 166 -15.55 43.04 -76.86
N ALA A 167 -14.99 43.53 -75.75
CA ALA A 167 -14.62 44.93 -75.60
C ALA A 167 -13.46 45.34 -76.51
N GLU A 168 -12.49 44.45 -76.75
CA GLU A 168 -11.41 44.64 -77.73
C GLU A 168 -11.96 44.80 -79.15
N ARG A 169 -12.88 43.93 -79.56
CA ARG A 169 -13.56 44.03 -80.88
C ARG A 169 -14.31 45.34 -81.01
N ALA A 170 -15.06 45.75 -79.98
CA ALA A 170 -15.81 46.99 -79.97
C ALA A 170 -14.88 48.23 -80.02
N LEU A 171 -13.76 48.21 -79.30
CA LEU A 171 -12.75 49.26 -79.33
C LEU A 171 -12.12 49.39 -80.72
N GLU A 172 -11.78 48.28 -81.37
CA GLU A 172 -11.21 48.31 -82.71
C GLU A 172 -12.22 48.86 -83.74
N GLN A 173 -13.48 48.43 -83.68
CA GLN A 173 -14.55 49.00 -84.50
C GLN A 173 -14.71 50.52 -84.26
N ALA A 174 -14.64 50.97 -83.01
CA ALA A 174 -14.73 52.38 -82.67
C ALA A 174 -13.52 53.19 -83.17
N ARG A 175 -12.31 52.61 -83.15
CA ARG A 175 -11.10 53.23 -83.73
C ARG A 175 -11.21 53.39 -85.24
N VAL A 176 -11.64 52.34 -85.95
CA VAL A 176 -11.87 52.39 -87.40
C VAL A 176 -12.92 53.43 -87.75
N ALA A 177 -14.03 53.47 -87.00
CA ALA A 177 -15.09 54.47 -87.21
C ALA A 177 -14.60 55.90 -86.93
N HIS A 178 -13.82 56.11 -85.86
CA HIS A 178 -13.25 57.41 -85.52
C HIS A 178 -12.26 57.89 -86.58
N ALA A 179 -11.35 57.02 -87.05
CA ALA A 179 -10.41 57.33 -88.12
C ALA A 179 -11.13 57.68 -89.44
N ALA A 180 -12.23 56.98 -89.75
CA ALA A 180 -13.05 57.30 -90.92
C ALA A 180 -13.75 58.67 -90.80
N VAL A 181 -14.21 59.06 -89.60
CA VAL A 181 -14.76 60.40 -89.35
C VAL A 181 -13.68 61.47 -89.49
N ASP A 182 -12.49 61.22 -88.95
CA ASP A 182 -11.36 62.15 -89.02
C ASP A 182 -10.90 62.37 -90.47
N LEU A 183 -10.73 61.29 -91.24
CA LEU A 183 -10.42 61.37 -92.67
C LEU A 183 -11.49 62.15 -93.45
N ALA A 184 -12.77 61.91 -93.16
CA ALA A 184 -13.88 62.62 -93.80
C ALA A 184 -13.89 64.13 -93.50
N ARG A 185 -13.28 64.61 -92.40
CA ARG A 185 -13.14 66.05 -92.11
C ARG A 185 -12.11 66.74 -93.00
N HIS A 186 -11.17 66.00 -93.55
CA HIS A 186 -10.07 66.53 -94.35
C HIS A 186 -10.26 66.30 -95.86
N LEU A 187 -11.30 65.56 -96.26
CA LEU A 187 -11.64 65.27 -97.65
C LEU A 187 -12.76 66.21 -98.12
N HIS A 188 -12.59 66.84 -99.27
CA HIS A 188 -13.58 67.74 -99.86
C HIS A 188 -14.14 67.12 -101.16
N PRO A 189 -15.38 67.46 -101.54
CA PRO A 189 -15.87 67.13 -102.88
C PRO A 189 -14.94 67.69 -103.96
N GLY A 190 -14.51 66.84 -104.89
CA GLY A 190 -13.51 67.16 -105.92
C GLY A 190 -12.09 66.66 -105.63
N ASP A 191 -11.78 66.24 -104.40
CA ASP A 191 -10.48 65.61 -104.07
C ASP A 191 -10.40 64.19 -104.66
N ASP A 192 -9.19 63.74 -105.00
CA ASP A 192 -8.94 62.33 -105.34
C ASP A 192 -9.02 61.45 -104.08
N CYS A 193 -9.86 60.41 -104.12
CA CYS A 193 -10.01 59.47 -103.01
C CYS A 193 -8.67 58.76 -102.73
N PRO A 194 -8.13 58.82 -101.50
CA PRO A 194 -6.81 58.25 -101.17
C PRO A 194 -6.76 56.71 -101.22
N VAL A 195 -7.90 56.03 -101.38
CA VAL A 195 -7.98 54.57 -101.44
C VAL A 195 -8.01 54.06 -102.88
N CYS A 196 -8.82 54.67 -103.75
CA CYS A 196 -9.03 54.19 -105.12
C CYS A 196 -8.60 55.17 -106.22
N GLY A 197 -8.21 56.40 -105.87
CA GLY A 197 -7.77 57.44 -106.80
C GLY A 197 -8.88 58.09 -107.64
N GLY A 198 -10.16 57.87 -107.30
CA GLY A 198 -11.29 58.48 -108.00
C GLY A 198 -11.83 59.72 -107.28
N GLU A 199 -12.40 60.66 -108.03
CA GLU A 199 -12.96 61.93 -107.51
C GLU A 199 -14.10 61.71 -106.50
N VAL A 200 -14.04 62.41 -105.37
CA VAL A 200 -15.03 62.37 -104.29
C VAL A 200 -16.23 63.26 -104.64
N LYS A 201 -17.42 62.68 -104.80
CA LYS A 201 -18.63 63.42 -105.21
C LYS A 201 -19.45 63.97 -104.04
N GLU A 202 -19.61 63.17 -102.99
CA GLU A 202 -20.40 63.54 -101.81
C GLU A 202 -19.87 62.77 -100.60
N LEU A 203 -19.78 63.45 -99.45
CA LEU A 203 -19.33 62.87 -98.19
C LEU A 203 -20.53 62.72 -97.22
N PRO A 204 -20.85 61.49 -96.78
CA PRO A 204 -21.92 61.30 -95.82
C PRO A 204 -21.52 61.84 -94.44
N ALA A 205 -22.42 62.58 -93.79
CA ALA A 205 -22.23 63.03 -92.41
C ALA A 205 -22.22 61.80 -91.48
N ARG A 206 -21.13 61.64 -90.72
CA ARG A 206 -20.98 60.56 -89.74
C ARG A 206 -20.89 61.14 -88.32
N PRO A 207 -21.64 60.60 -87.34
CA PRO A 207 -21.54 61.05 -85.96
C PRO A 207 -20.18 60.66 -85.37
N ALA A 208 -19.53 61.61 -84.71
CA ALA A 208 -18.35 61.37 -83.87
C ALA A 208 -18.83 60.99 -82.46
N GLY A 209 -18.30 59.93 -81.83
CA GLY A 209 -18.55 59.77 -80.39
C GLY A 209 -18.34 58.42 -79.69
N ALA A 210 -17.97 57.33 -80.36
CA ALA A 210 -17.96 56.00 -79.70
C ALA A 210 -16.59 55.55 -79.12
N LEU A 211 -15.51 56.29 -79.38
CA LEU A 211 -14.15 55.82 -79.05
C LEU A 211 -13.84 55.84 -77.55
N ASP A 212 -14.19 56.92 -76.85
CA ASP A 212 -13.91 57.06 -75.43
C ASP A 212 -14.69 56.04 -74.59
N ASP A 213 -15.97 55.83 -74.93
CA ASP A 213 -16.82 54.82 -74.29
C ASP A 213 -16.28 53.40 -74.52
N ALA A 214 -15.88 53.06 -75.75
CA ALA A 214 -15.31 51.75 -76.05
C ALA A 214 -13.97 51.54 -75.34
N SER A 215 -13.14 52.58 -75.23
CA SER A 215 -11.87 52.56 -74.48
C SER A 215 -12.10 52.39 -72.97
N ALA A 216 -13.11 53.05 -72.40
CA ALA A 216 -13.49 52.89 -71.00
C ALA A 216 -14.04 51.47 -70.71
N ARG A 217 -14.88 50.92 -71.61
CA ARG A 217 -15.39 49.55 -71.50
C ARG A 217 -14.26 48.52 -71.56
N HIS A 218 -13.34 48.66 -72.52
CA HIS A 218 -12.17 47.79 -72.61
C HIS A 218 -11.33 47.81 -71.34
N ARG A 219 -11.01 48.99 -70.80
CA ARG A 219 -10.28 49.11 -69.52
C ARG A 219 -11.01 48.41 -68.38
N THR A 220 -12.33 48.61 -68.28
CA THR A 220 -13.16 47.99 -67.24
C THR A 220 -13.16 46.46 -67.35
N ALA A 221 -13.30 45.92 -68.57
CA ALA A 221 -13.27 44.48 -68.82
C ALA A 221 -11.90 43.87 -68.46
N VAL A 222 -10.80 44.53 -68.86
CA VAL A 222 -9.44 44.08 -68.53
C VAL A 222 -9.20 44.07 -67.02
N ASP A 223 -9.66 45.10 -66.30
CA ASP A 223 -9.53 45.16 -64.85
C ASP A 223 -10.43 44.10 -64.16
N ALA A 224 -11.61 43.80 -64.71
CA ALA A 224 -12.48 42.72 -64.22
C ALA A 224 -11.84 41.34 -64.40
N ALA A 225 -11.30 41.05 -65.60
CA ALA A 225 -10.59 39.82 -65.89
C ALA A 225 -9.37 39.62 -64.98
N ARG A 226 -8.60 40.68 -64.74
CA ARG A 226 -7.46 40.63 -63.81
C ARG A 226 -7.88 40.30 -62.37
N ARG A 227 -8.98 40.88 -61.88
CA ARG A 227 -9.52 40.57 -60.55
C ARG A 227 -10.02 39.12 -60.46
N ALA A 228 -10.71 38.64 -61.50
CA ALA A 228 -11.19 37.26 -61.56
C ALA A 228 -10.02 36.27 -61.61
N GLU A 229 -8.97 36.58 -62.37
CA GLU A 229 -7.75 35.77 -62.45
C GLU A 229 -7.05 35.69 -61.10
N GLN A 230 -6.88 36.82 -60.41
CA GLN A 230 -6.28 36.85 -59.08
C GLN A 230 -7.08 36.03 -58.06
N ALA A 231 -8.41 36.17 -58.06
CA ALA A 231 -9.29 35.42 -57.16
C ALA A 231 -9.22 33.90 -57.42
N TRP A 232 -9.22 33.49 -58.69
CA TRP A 232 -9.09 32.09 -59.08
C TRP A 232 -7.71 31.53 -58.70
N GLN A 233 -6.61 32.24 -59.02
CA GLN A 233 -5.25 31.82 -58.70
C GLN A 233 -5.03 31.67 -57.19
N GLU A 234 -5.56 32.60 -56.39
CA GLU A 234 -5.45 32.51 -54.93
C GLU A 234 -6.19 31.29 -54.40
N ALA A 235 -7.41 31.04 -54.89
CA ALA A 235 -8.19 29.87 -54.49
C ALA A 235 -7.51 28.55 -54.89
N ASP A 236 -6.94 28.46 -56.09
CA ASP A 236 -6.23 27.28 -56.58
C ASP A 236 -4.95 27.00 -55.76
N ARG A 237 -4.20 28.04 -55.38
CA ARG A 237 -3.04 27.92 -54.49
C ARG A 237 -3.44 27.39 -53.11
N GLU A 238 -4.50 27.92 -52.52
CA GLU A 238 -5.02 27.44 -51.24
C GLU A 238 -5.47 25.97 -51.32
N LEU A 239 -6.20 25.60 -52.37
CA LEU A 239 -6.60 24.20 -52.59
C LEU A 239 -5.39 23.28 -52.72
N THR A 240 -4.38 23.69 -53.50
CA THR A 240 -3.13 22.93 -53.66
C THR A 240 -2.43 22.72 -52.31
N ALA A 241 -2.36 23.77 -51.49
CA ALA A 241 -1.80 23.68 -50.14
C ALA A 241 -2.61 22.76 -49.21
N LEU A 242 -3.95 22.80 -49.27
CA LEU A 242 -4.82 21.91 -48.49
C LEU A 242 -4.66 20.45 -48.90
N ARG A 243 -4.60 20.16 -50.21
CA ARG A 243 -4.37 18.81 -50.74
C ARG A 243 -3.02 18.25 -50.27
N ALA A 244 -1.95 19.05 -50.36
CA ALA A 244 -0.64 18.63 -49.87
C ALA A 244 -0.64 18.27 -48.38
N LYS A 245 -1.29 19.11 -47.54
CA LYS A 245 -1.46 18.82 -46.11
C LYS A 245 -2.29 17.56 -45.87
N LEU A 246 -3.37 17.35 -46.62
CA LEU A 246 -4.20 16.15 -46.49
C LEU A 246 -3.40 14.88 -46.81
N GLU A 247 -2.61 14.88 -47.88
CA GLU A 247 -1.75 13.74 -48.24
C GLU A 247 -0.69 13.45 -47.17
N GLU A 248 -0.07 14.48 -46.59
CA GLU A 248 0.84 14.33 -45.45
C GLU A 248 0.14 13.63 -44.27
N ARG A 249 -1.07 14.05 -43.92
CA ARG A 249 -1.86 13.44 -42.83
C ARG A 249 -2.32 12.03 -43.15
N ARG A 250 -2.67 11.74 -44.40
CA ARG A 250 -2.98 10.36 -44.85
C ARG A 250 -1.76 9.45 -44.70
N ALA A 251 -0.58 9.93 -45.08
CA ALA A 251 0.66 9.18 -44.90
C ALA A 251 1.01 8.97 -43.41
N GLU A 252 0.77 9.96 -42.56
CA GLU A 252 0.90 9.81 -41.10
C GLU A 252 -0.08 8.78 -40.54
N LEU A 253 -1.36 8.83 -40.95
CA LEU A 253 -2.38 7.87 -40.54
C LEU A 253 -1.96 6.44 -40.95
N ALA A 254 -1.56 6.23 -42.20
CA ALA A 254 -1.12 4.92 -42.67
C ALA A 254 0.09 4.38 -41.88
N ARG A 255 1.05 5.25 -41.50
CA ARG A 255 2.17 4.84 -40.62
C ARG A 255 1.69 4.47 -39.22
N ALA A 256 0.75 5.22 -38.66
CA ALA A 256 0.18 4.93 -37.36
C ALA A 256 -0.60 3.59 -37.39
N GLU A 257 -1.40 3.35 -38.43
CA GLU A 257 -2.15 2.09 -38.62
C GLU A 257 -1.20 0.89 -38.62
N VAL A 258 -0.09 0.97 -39.37
CA VAL A 258 0.94 -0.08 -39.39
C VAL A 258 1.61 -0.25 -38.03
N ALA A 259 1.91 0.84 -37.31
CA ALA A 259 2.52 0.76 -35.98
C ALA A 259 1.58 0.13 -34.93
N THR A 260 0.27 0.32 -35.08
CA THR A 260 -0.76 -0.31 -34.24
C THR A 260 -1.18 -1.69 -34.73
N ALA A 261 -0.74 -2.13 -35.91
CA ALA A 261 -1.10 -3.41 -36.46
C ALA A 261 -0.57 -4.55 -35.58
N GLY A 262 -1.47 -5.39 -35.08
CA GLY A 262 -1.14 -6.49 -34.17
C GLY A 262 -1.12 -6.10 -32.68
N ALA A 263 -1.37 -4.84 -32.32
CA ALA A 263 -1.72 -4.49 -30.95
C ALA A 263 -3.10 -5.05 -30.59
N ALA A 264 -3.29 -5.41 -29.32
CA ALA A 264 -4.61 -5.81 -28.84
C ALA A 264 -5.60 -4.63 -28.99
N PRO A 265 -6.91 -4.90 -29.15
CA PRO A 265 -7.95 -3.89 -29.15
C PRO A 265 -7.90 -3.01 -27.89
N ALA A 266 -8.26 -1.73 -28.03
CA ALA A 266 -8.21 -0.78 -26.92
C ALA A 266 -9.06 -1.22 -25.71
N GLU A 267 -10.17 -1.92 -25.91
CA GLU A 267 -10.98 -2.47 -24.82
C GLU A 267 -10.22 -3.53 -24.02
N GLU A 268 -9.56 -4.47 -24.70
CA GLU A 268 -8.75 -5.52 -24.07
C GLU A 268 -7.56 -4.91 -23.30
N LEU A 269 -6.91 -3.90 -23.85
CA LEU A 269 -5.82 -3.18 -23.17
C LEU A 269 -6.31 -2.48 -21.88
N ARG A 270 -7.49 -1.84 -21.91
CA ARG A 270 -8.09 -1.23 -20.71
C ARG A 270 -8.46 -2.28 -19.67
N ALA A 271 -9.02 -3.41 -20.10
CA ALA A 271 -9.34 -4.52 -19.22
C ALA A 271 -8.07 -5.11 -18.56
N ALA A 272 -6.98 -5.25 -19.33
CA ALA A 272 -5.69 -5.69 -18.81
C ALA A 272 -5.12 -4.72 -17.76
N LEU A 273 -5.16 -3.41 -18.02
CA LEU A 273 -4.73 -2.40 -17.03
C LEU A 273 -5.59 -2.43 -15.76
N ALA A 274 -6.92 -2.60 -15.89
CA ALA A 274 -7.78 -2.75 -14.73
C ALA A 274 -7.45 -4.00 -13.92
N ALA A 275 -7.17 -5.13 -14.58
CA ALA A 275 -6.71 -6.34 -13.91
C ALA A 275 -5.37 -6.15 -13.18
N MET A 276 -4.47 -5.31 -13.70
CA MET A 276 -3.21 -4.97 -13.02
C MET A 276 -3.45 -4.18 -11.74
N VAL A 277 -4.38 -3.21 -11.75
CA VAL A 277 -4.76 -2.45 -10.54
C VAL A 277 -5.31 -3.38 -9.47
N GLU A 278 -6.20 -4.31 -9.83
CA GLU A 278 -6.75 -5.29 -8.89
C GLU A 278 -5.67 -6.24 -8.34
N ALA A 279 -4.73 -6.67 -9.19
CA ALA A 279 -3.61 -7.51 -8.78
C ALA A 279 -2.63 -6.76 -7.87
N ASP A 280 -2.35 -5.48 -8.11
CA ASP A 280 -1.54 -4.63 -7.23
C ASP A 280 -2.21 -4.50 -5.85
N ALA A 281 -3.51 -4.23 -5.82
CA ALA A 281 -4.28 -4.20 -4.57
C ALA A 281 -4.28 -5.56 -3.84
N ALA A 282 -4.31 -6.68 -4.57
CA ALA A 282 -4.20 -8.02 -3.98
C ALA A 282 -2.83 -8.26 -3.35
N VAL A 283 -1.74 -7.84 -4.01
CA VAL A 283 -0.39 -7.89 -3.46
C VAL A 283 -0.29 -7.07 -2.17
N GLU A 284 -0.82 -5.86 -2.15
CA GLU A 284 -0.81 -5.01 -0.94
C GLU A 284 -1.57 -5.65 0.23
N ARG A 285 -2.76 -6.20 -0.02
CA ARG A 285 -3.54 -6.94 0.98
C ARG A 285 -2.77 -8.15 1.52
N ALA A 286 -2.14 -8.93 0.63
CA ALA A 286 -1.36 -10.10 1.02
C ALA A 286 -0.12 -9.71 1.84
N GLN A 287 0.55 -8.60 1.52
CA GLN A 287 1.66 -8.08 2.32
C GLN A 287 1.24 -7.65 3.73
N GLN A 288 0.07 -7.01 3.84
CA GLN A 288 -0.48 -6.65 5.16
C GLN A 288 -0.81 -7.90 5.97
N ALA A 289 -1.40 -8.92 5.34
CA ALA A 289 -1.70 -10.19 5.98
C ALA A 289 -0.44 -10.94 6.43
N ASP A 290 0.62 -11.00 5.61
CA ASP A 290 1.91 -11.60 5.97
C ASP A 290 2.53 -10.89 7.19
N ARG A 291 2.58 -9.56 7.19
CA ARG A 291 3.08 -8.80 8.36
C ARG A 291 2.28 -9.09 9.63
N ALA A 292 0.95 -9.10 9.54
CA ALA A 292 0.08 -9.38 10.68
C ALA A 292 0.23 -10.83 11.17
N ALA A 293 0.41 -11.79 10.27
CA ALA A 293 0.61 -13.19 10.62
C ALA A 293 1.95 -13.41 11.33
N ARG A 294 3.04 -12.80 10.82
CA ARG A 294 4.37 -12.83 11.47
C ARG A 294 4.34 -12.22 12.87
N GLN A 295 3.66 -11.09 13.04
CA GLN A 295 3.52 -10.46 14.35
C GLN A 295 2.80 -11.39 15.35
N ARG A 296 1.66 -11.98 14.95
CA ARG A 296 0.93 -12.95 15.79
C ARG A 296 1.76 -14.18 16.12
N ALA A 297 2.52 -14.71 15.16
CA ALA A 297 3.40 -15.84 15.39
C ALA A 297 4.52 -15.50 16.40
N ALA A 298 5.09 -14.28 16.33
CA ALA A 298 6.06 -13.82 17.31
C ALA A 298 5.46 -13.67 18.71
N GLU A 299 4.28 -13.08 18.83
CA GLU A 299 3.55 -12.93 20.10
C GLU A 299 3.19 -14.29 20.72
N ALA A 300 2.71 -15.23 19.91
CA ALA A 300 2.40 -16.59 20.36
C ALA A 300 3.64 -17.31 20.90
N ARG A 301 4.78 -17.20 20.21
CA ARG A 301 6.06 -17.79 20.66
C ARG A 301 6.51 -17.18 21.99
N GLN A 302 6.40 -15.87 22.15
CA GLN A 302 6.70 -15.20 23.43
C GLN A 302 5.79 -15.66 24.58
N ALA A 303 4.49 -15.86 24.29
CA ALA A 303 3.53 -16.37 25.27
C ALA A 303 3.86 -17.81 25.69
N LEU A 304 4.25 -18.67 24.73
CA LEU A 304 4.68 -20.04 25.01
C LEU A 304 5.96 -20.06 25.87
N GLU A 305 6.96 -19.22 25.54
CA GLU A 305 8.16 -19.09 26.36
C GLU A 305 7.84 -18.64 27.79
N ALA A 306 6.92 -17.69 27.97
CA ALA A 306 6.47 -17.24 29.28
C ALA A 306 5.76 -18.36 30.06
N ALA A 307 4.86 -19.11 29.41
CA ALA A 307 4.16 -20.24 30.03
C ALA A 307 5.14 -21.37 30.43
N THR A 308 6.13 -21.65 29.59
CA THR A 308 7.19 -22.65 29.85
C THR A 308 8.03 -22.25 31.06
N ARG A 309 8.41 -20.98 31.19
CA ARG A 309 9.12 -20.46 32.37
C ARG A 309 8.26 -20.56 33.64
N ALA A 310 6.97 -20.26 33.54
CA ALA A 310 6.05 -20.38 34.68
C ALA A 310 5.90 -21.83 35.16
N GLU A 311 5.81 -22.79 34.24
CA GLU A 311 5.77 -24.21 34.58
C GLU A 311 7.07 -24.70 35.22
N ALA A 312 8.22 -24.29 34.68
CA ALA A 312 9.51 -24.61 35.27
C ALA A 312 9.65 -24.06 36.70
N ALA A 313 9.18 -22.83 36.95
CA ALA A 313 9.14 -22.25 38.29
C ALA A 313 8.23 -23.04 39.23
N ALA A 314 6.99 -23.33 38.82
CA ALA A 314 6.04 -24.10 39.62
C ALA A 314 6.51 -25.54 39.91
N ARG A 315 7.28 -26.14 38.99
CA ARG A 315 7.93 -27.44 39.19
C ARG A 315 9.10 -27.36 40.16
N ASN A 316 9.88 -26.29 40.14
CA ASN A 316 10.91 -26.06 41.16
C ASN A 316 10.29 -25.86 42.55
N ASP A 317 9.17 -25.13 42.65
CA ASP A 317 8.45 -24.93 43.91
C ASP A 317 7.92 -26.25 44.48
N LEU A 318 7.41 -27.15 43.62
CA LEU A 318 7.01 -28.51 44.01
C LEU A 318 8.18 -29.28 44.61
N LEU A 319 9.33 -29.28 43.93
CA LEU A 319 10.53 -29.98 44.38
C LEU A 319 11.01 -29.42 45.73
N ALA A 320 11.03 -28.09 45.89
CA ALA A 320 11.38 -27.46 47.15
C ALA A 320 10.39 -27.79 48.28
N ALA A 321 9.09 -27.90 47.99
CA ALA A 321 8.09 -28.34 48.96
C ALA A 321 8.29 -29.81 49.35
N ARG A 322 8.56 -30.68 48.38
CA ARG A 322 8.84 -32.10 48.58
C ARG A 322 10.13 -32.33 49.38
N ASP A 323 11.20 -31.59 49.09
CA ASP A 323 12.49 -31.72 49.77
C ASP A 323 12.41 -31.33 51.25
N ARG A 324 11.57 -30.35 51.62
CA ARG A 324 11.32 -29.98 53.02
C ARG A 324 10.76 -31.11 53.87
N VAL A 325 10.06 -32.06 53.24
CA VAL A 325 9.42 -33.20 53.90
C VAL A 325 10.08 -34.54 53.53
N ALA A 326 11.26 -34.50 52.89
CA ALA A 326 11.96 -35.68 52.39
C ALA A 326 12.22 -36.75 53.45
N ALA A 327 12.47 -36.35 54.70
CA ALA A 327 12.72 -37.27 55.83
C ALA A 327 11.54 -38.22 56.11
N TYR A 328 10.33 -37.87 55.67
CA TYR A 328 9.11 -38.63 55.89
C TYR A 328 8.71 -39.50 54.69
N GLY A 329 9.51 -39.50 53.62
CA GLY A 329 9.26 -40.33 52.43
C GLY A 329 8.08 -39.85 51.57
N PRO A 330 8.13 -38.62 51.01
CA PRO A 330 7.06 -38.09 50.17
C PRO A 330 6.94 -38.87 48.85
N PRO A 331 5.78 -38.79 48.17
CA PRO A 331 5.57 -39.46 46.90
C PRO A 331 6.59 -39.01 45.83
N PRO A 332 6.90 -39.87 44.84
CA PRO A 332 7.71 -39.49 43.70
C PRO A 332 6.95 -38.51 42.80
N THR A 333 7.69 -37.70 42.04
CA THR A 333 7.16 -36.76 41.04
C THR A 333 7.15 -37.38 39.65
N GLY A 334 6.11 -37.10 38.86
CA GLY A 334 5.95 -37.52 37.48
C GLY A 334 5.97 -36.37 36.47
N GLU A 335 5.21 -36.54 35.38
CA GLU A 335 5.11 -35.57 34.28
C GLU A 335 3.96 -34.56 34.48
N ASP A 336 2.88 -34.94 35.16
CA ASP A 336 1.74 -34.05 35.42
C ASP A 336 1.96 -33.24 36.70
N LEU A 337 2.26 -31.96 36.53
CA LEU A 337 2.55 -31.04 37.63
C LEU A 337 1.36 -30.88 38.60
N ALA A 338 0.12 -30.88 38.10
CA ALA A 338 -1.06 -30.73 38.95
C ALA A 338 -1.27 -32.00 39.78
N ALA A 339 -1.18 -33.17 39.14
CA ALA A 339 -1.29 -34.45 39.83
C ALA A 339 -0.18 -34.63 40.88
N ASP A 340 1.05 -34.19 40.60
CA ASP A 340 2.16 -34.26 41.54
C ASP A 340 1.94 -33.38 42.78
N TRP A 341 1.42 -32.17 42.59
CA TRP A 341 1.05 -31.27 43.70
C TRP A 341 -0.10 -31.85 44.53
N ASP A 342 -1.15 -32.36 43.88
CA ASP A 342 -2.28 -32.99 44.56
C ASP A 342 -1.86 -34.23 45.35
N ALA A 343 -0.98 -35.07 44.78
CA ALA A 343 -0.43 -36.24 45.44
C ALA A 343 0.41 -35.86 46.67
N LEU A 344 1.25 -34.82 46.55
CA LEU A 344 2.07 -34.34 47.66
C LEU A 344 1.21 -33.74 48.79
N ALA A 345 0.21 -32.92 48.46
CA ALA A 345 -0.69 -32.34 49.45
C ALA A 345 -1.58 -33.40 50.13
N GLY A 346 -2.16 -34.32 49.35
CA GLY A 346 -2.96 -35.42 49.88
C GLY A 346 -2.15 -36.39 50.75
N TRP A 347 -0.88 -36.63 50.40
CA TRP A 347 0.04 -37.38 51.27
C TRP A 347 0.35 -36.62 52.57
N ALA A 348 0.61 -35.31 52.49
CA ALA A 348 0.93 -34.52 53.67
C ALA A 348 -0.24 -34.46 54.66
N GLU A 349 -1.47 -34.36 54.16
CA GLU A 349 -2.70 -34.44 54.98
C GLU A 349 -2.89 -35.81 55.66
N GLN A 350 -2.43 -36.91 55.04
CA GLN A 350 -2.50 -38.25 55.63
C GLN A 350 -1.42 -38.51 56.69
N GLN A 351 -0.30 -37.78 56.64
CA GLN A 351 0.81 -37.91 57.58
C GLN A 351 0.69 -36.97 58.79
N ALA A 352 -0.13 -35.92 58.69
CA ALA A 352 -0.36 -34.92 59.74
C ALA A 352 -1.36 -35.39 60.80
#